data_AF-A0A535X3L3-F1
#
_entry.id   AF-A0A535X3L3-F1
#
_cell.length_a   1.000
_cell.length_b   1.000
_cell.length_c   1.000
_cell.angle_alpha   90.00
_cell.angle_beta   90.00
_cell.angle_gamma   90.00
#
_symmetry.space_group_name_H-M   'P 1'
#
loop_
_entity.id
_entity.type
_entity.pdbx_description
1 polymer ?
#
loop_
_entity_poly.entity_id
_entity_poly.type
_entity_poly.pdbx_seq_one_letter_code
_entity_poly.pdbx_strand_id
1 'polypeptide(L)'
;MPRTLSVDEAAALIGRTVTGSRPVLLPKAIPVGYIAQVTVSADDFQVTYASVDGSRRILFELGVAQPPPPQPDGTQSYQRFRGVTALYQVDSQSPPTSRRFIDWGEPGMASPNLQIKPEYGVPYFLSTQGFAEAEFWQIANSLGPVAGPSS
;
A
#
# COMPACT_ATOMS: atom_id res chain seq x y z
N MET A 1 14.54 -8.01 8.82
CA MET A 1 13.87 -7.78 10.11
C MET A 1 13.09 -6.47 10.01
N PRO A 2 11.80 -6.44 10.38
CA PRO A 2 11.01 -5.21 10.36
C PRO A 2 11.53 -4.20 11.38
N ARG A 3 11.48 -2.92 11.04
CA ARG A 3 11.87 -1.79 11.90
C ARG A 3 10.63 -1.01 12.33
N THR A 4 10.49 -0.75 13.63
CA THR A 4 9.45 0.15 14.15
C THR A 4 9.95 1.58 14.15
N LEU A 5 9.20 2.49 13.51
CA LEU A 5 9.55 3.88 13.28
C LEU A 5 8.30 4.77 13.42
N SER A 6 8.50 6.08 13.57
CA SER A 6 7.43 7.03 13.26
C SER A 6 7.08 7.01 11.76
N VAL A 7 5.93 7.58 11.40
CA VAL A 7 5.45 7.66 10.01
C VAL A 7 6.46 8.41 9.12
N ASP A 8 6.98 9.54 9.59
CA ASP A 8 7.92 10.37 8.82
C ASP A 8 9.29 9.70 8.67
N GLU A 9 9.79 9.04 9.72
CA GLU A 9 11.04 8.28 9.66
C GLU A 9 10.93 7.08 8.70
N ALA A 10 9.78 6.41 8.68
CA ALA A 10 9.48 5.36 7.72
C ALA A 10 9.49 5.89 6.28
N ALA A 11 8.84 7.04 6.04
CA ALA A 11 8.83 7.66 4.72
C ALA A 11 10.24 8.04 4.25
N ALA A 12 11.03 8.67 5.12
CA ALA A 12 12.41 9.04 4.83
C ALA A 12 13.31 7.80 4.61
N LEU A 13 13.05 6.68 5.30
CA LEU A 13 13.76 5.42 5.09
C LEU A 13 13.42 4.80 3.75
N ILE A 14 12.13 4.71 3.42
CA ILE A 14 11.69 4.13 2.15
C ILE A 14 12.20 4.97 0.97
N GLY A 15 12.08 6.29 1.02
CA GLY A 15 12.50 7.18 -0.06
C GLY A 15 14.01 7.16 -0.35
N ARG A 16 14.86 6.87 0.64
CA ARG A 16 16.32 6.75 0.45
C ARG A 16 16.78 5.35 0.07
N THR A 17 16.00 4.32 0.39
CA THR A 17 16.41 2.93 0.19
C THR A 17 15.87 2.35 -1.10
N VAL A 18 14.62 2.66 -1.49
CA VAL A 18 14.01 2.13 -2.71
C VAL A 18 14.50 2.92 -3.92
N THR A 19 15.36 2.30 -4.72
CA THR A 19 16.01 2.93 -5.87
C THR A 19 15.70 2.25 -7.20
N GLY A 20 15.30 0.97 -7.16
CA GLY A 20 15.04 0.14 -8.35
C GLY A 20 13.69 0.41 -9.02
N SER A 21 12.73 0.96 -8.28
CA SER A 21 11.36 1.23 -8.76
C SER A 21 11.03 2.73 -8.68
N ARG A 22 10.32 3.27 -9.70
CA ARG A 22 9.84 4.65 -9.73
C ARG A 22 8.46 4.74 -10.43
N PRO A 23 7.48 5.48 -9.89
CA PRO A 23 7.57 6.31 -8.69
C PRO A 23 7.59 5.47 -7.40
N VAL A 24 8.17 6.02 -6.33
CA VAL A 24 8.03 5.52 -4.95
C VAL A 24 6.89 6.30 -4.30
N LEU A 25 5.78 5.63 -4.02
CA LEU A 25 4.58 6.23 -3.44
C LEU A 25 4.48 5.89 -1.96
N LEU A 26 3.78 6.73 -1.18
CA LEU A 26 3.28 6.41 0.15
C LEU A 26 1.92 7.09 0.40
N PRO A 27 1.05 6.52 1.26
CA PRO A 27 -0.17 7.19 1.70
C PRO A 27 0.19 8.40 2.56
N LYS A 28 -0.47 9.54 2.32
CA LYS A 28 -0.25 10.78 3.07
C LYS A 28 -1.28 11.00 4.17
N ALA A 29 -2.46 10.38 4.06
CA ALA A 29 -3.53 10.47 5.04
C ALA A 29 -3.41 9.35 6.09
N ILE A 30 -2.23 9.20 6.71
CA ILE A 30 -2.04 8.30 7.85
C ILE A 30 -2.59 8.98 9.11
N PRO A 31 -3.48 8.33 9.89
CA PRO A 31 -4.01 8.96 11.09
C PRO A 31 -2.92 9.26 12.13
N VAL A 32 -3.09 10.36 12.86
CA VAL A 32 -2.17 10.80 13.91
C VAL A 32 -2.02 9.72 15.00
N GLY A 33 -0.80 9.53 15.49
CA GLY A 33 -0.49 8.58 16.56
C GLY A 33 -0.25 7.14 16.10
N TYR A 34 -0.27 6.89 14.79
CA TYR A 34 0.09 5.58 14.24
C TYR A 34 1.61 5.38 14.25
N ILE A 35 2.02 4.13 14.45
CA ILE A 35 3.42 3.70 14.30
C ILE A 35 3.59 2.89 13.02
N ALA A 36 4.76 2.97 12.40
CA ALA A 36 5.10 2.26 11.19
C ALA A 36 6.01 1.07 11.49
N GLN A 37 5.70 -0.10 10.94
CA GLN A 37 6.57 -1.26 10.89
C GLN A 37 7.03 -1.47 9.45
N VAL A 38 8.32 -1.34 9.19
CA VAL A 38 8.88 -1.28 7.83
C VAL A 38 9.86 -2.42 7.56
N THR A 39 9.65 -3.12 6.46
CA THR A 39 10.67 -3.92 5.77
C THR A 39 10.94 -3.25 4.43
N VAL A 40 12.21 -3.04 4.07
CA VAL A 40 12.57 -2.28 2.86
C VAL A 40 13.87 -2.79 2.28
N SER A 41 13.93 -2.82 0.96
CA SER A 41 15.12 -3.12 0.15
C SER A 41 15.27 -2.09 -0.98
N ALA A 42 16.24 -2.30 -1.87
CA ALA A 42 16.40 -1.46 -3.05
C ALA A 42 15.25 -1.60 -4.06
N ASP A 43 14.54 -2.73 -4.03
CA ASP A 43 13.58 -3.15 -5.05
C ASP A 43 12.13 -3.00 -4.58
N ASP A 44 11.90 -3.22 -3.29
CA ASP A 44 10.59 -3.32 -2.66
C ASP A 44 10.53 -2.69 -1.26
N PHE A 45 9.30 -2.53 -0.78
CA PHE A 45 9.05 -2.28 0.62
C PHE A 45 7.68 -2.78 1.04
N GLN A 46 7.55 -3.02 2.33
CA GLN A 46 6.29 -3.22 3.02
C GLN A 46 6.28 -2.32 4.26
N VAL A 47 5.22 -1.53 4.42
CA VAL A 47 4.97 -0.75 5.63
C VAL A 47 3.58 -1.05 6.18
N THR A 48 3.54 -1.42 7.45
CA THR A 48 2.30 -1.53 8.21
C THR A 48 2.20 -0.34 9.16
N TYR A 49 1.18 0.50 8.98
CA TYR A 49 0.79 1.52 9.95
C TYR A 49 -0.29 0.96 10.87
N ALA A 50 -0.12 1.05 12.18
CA ALA A 50 -1.08 0.55 13.14
C ALA A 50 -1.42 1.59 14.21
N SER A 51 -2.69 1.60 14.64
CA SER A 51 -3.10 2.27 15.87
C SER A 51 -2.44 1.62 17.09
N VAL A 52 -2.32 2.38 18.18
CA VAL A 52 -1.68 1.90 19.43
C VAL A 52 -2.34 0.65 19.99
N ASP A 53 -3.67 0.54 19.87
CA ASP A 53 -4.47 -0.62 20.30
C ASP A 53 -4.48 -1.77 19.26
N GLY A 54 -3.87 -1.55 18.08
CA GLY A 54 -3.81 -2.52 16.99
C GLY A 54 -5.13 -2.80 16.27
N SER A 55 -6.23 -2.12 16.64
CA SER A 55 -7.58 -2.34 16.09
C SER A 55 -7.72 -1.88 14.64
N ARG A 56 -6.86 -0.94 14.21
CA ARG A 56 -6.84 -0.39 12.86
C ARG A 56 -5.47 -0.54 12.26
N ARG A 57 -5.40 -1.08 11.05
CA ARG A 57 -4.15 -1.33 10.33
C ARG A 57 -4.25 -0.90 8.88
N ILE A 58 -3.17 -0.31 8.37
CA ILE A 58 -2.96 0.01 6.96
C ILE A 58 -1.70 -0.71 6.54
N LEU A 59 -1.80 -1.60 5.57
CA LEU A 59 -0.69 -2.27 4.93
C LEU A 59 -0.48 -1.62 3.57
N PHE A 60 0.74 -1.15 3.29
CA PHE A 60 1.09 -0.61 2.00
C PHE A 60 2.42 -1.19 1.50
N GLU A 61 2.42 -1.68 0.27
CA GLU A 61 3.53 -2.44 -0.28
C GLU A 61 3.82 -2.00 -1.72
N LEU A 62 5.12 -1.94 -2.03
CA LEU A 62 5.61 -2.04 -3.40
C LEU A 62 6.15 -3.45 -3.56
N GLY A 63 5.48 -4.27 -4.35
CA GLY A 63 5.79 -5.68 -4.51
C GLY A 63 4.60 -6.46 -5.07
N VAL A 64 4.83 -7.72 -5.44
CA VAL A 64 3.77 -8.60 -5.96
C VAL A 64 3.01 -9.22 -4.80
N ALA A 65 1.81 -8.74 -4.54
CA ALA A 65 0.92 -9.28 -3.53
C ALA A 65 0.15 -10.51 -4.06
N GLN A 66 -0.17 -11.45 -3.16
CA GLN A 66 -1.03 -12.60 -3.45
C GLN A 66 -2.14 -12.72 -2.38
N PRO A 67 -3.11 -11.79 -2.38
CA PRO A 67 -4.18 -11.82 -1.41
C PRO A 67 -5.10 -13.04 -1.60
N PRO A 68 -5.67 -13.61 -0.52
CA PRO A 68 -6.67 -14.67 -0.63
C PRO A 68 -7.96 -14.15 -1.30
N PRO A 69 -8.79 -15.04 -1.86
CA PRO A 69 -10.12 -14.67 -2.36
C PRO A 69 -11.02 -14.15 -1.22
N PRO A 70 -12.06 -13.37 -1.53
CA PRO A 70 -12.99 -12.87 -0.52
C PRO A 70 -13.80 -14.01 0.11
N GLN A 71 -14.40 -13.74 1.27
CA GLN A 71 -15.39 -14.62 1.90
C GLN A 71 -16.66 -14.71 1.04
N PRO A 72 -17.59 -15.65 1.31
CA PRO A 72 -18.81 -15.80 0.51
C PRO A 72 -19.69 -14.56 0.43
N ASP A 73 -19.67 -13.70 1.45
CA ASP A 73 -20.39 -12.43 1.47
C ASP A 73 -19.53 -11.26 0.96
N GLY A 74 -18.24 -11.47 0.72
CA GLY A 74 -17.32 -10.46 0.20
C GLY A 74 -17.49 -10.22 -1.29
N THR A 75 -16.75 -9.25 -1.81
CA THR A 75 -16.84 -8.83 -3.21
C THR A 75 -15.45 -8.58 -3.78
N GLN A 76 -15.32 -8.81 -5.09
CA GLN A 76 -14.13 -8.49 -5.86
C GLN A 76 -14.56 -7.86 -7.18
N SER A 77 -13.93 -6.75 -7.55
CA SER A 77 -14.26 -6.00 -8.77
C SER A 77 -13.03 -5.32 -9.37
N TYR A 78 -13.09 -5.05 -10.67
CA TYR A 78 -12.10 -4.22 -11.35
C TYR A 78 -12.63 -2.79 -11.48
N GLN A 79 -11.82 -1.80 -11.11
CA GLN A 79 -12.18 -0.40 -11.22
C GLN A 79 -11.04 0.48 -11.72
N ARG A 80 -11.37 1.71 -12.14
CA ARG A 80 -10.36 2.69 -12.55
C ARG A 80 -9.76 3.35 -11.32
N PHE A 81 -8.45 3.20 -11.16
CA PHE A 81 -7.69 3.85 -10.10
C PHE A 81 -6.38 4.35 -10.67
N ARG A 82 -6.03 5.61 -10.39
CA ARG A 82 -4.78 6.24 -10.87
C ARG A 82 -4.49 6.03 -12.37
N GLY A 83 -5.55 6.05 -13.19
CA GLY A 83 -5.45 5.92 -14.65
C GLY A 83 -5.31 4.49 -15.17
N VAL A 84 -5.26 3.48 -14.30
CA VAL A 84 -5.17 2.05 -14.66
C VAL A 84 -6.39 1.28 -14.18
N THR A 85 -6.52 0.04 -14.65
CA THR A 85 -7.49 -0.91 -14.11
C THR A 85 -6.87 -1.59 -12.90
N ALA A 86 -7.51 -1.46 -11.75
CA ALA A 86 -7.06 -2.00 -10.47
C ALA A 86 -8.04 -3.05 -9.95
N LEU A 87 -7.53 -4.05 -9.26
CA LEU A 87 -8.32 -5.04 -8.54
C LEU A 87 -8.67 -4.48 -7.16
N TYR A 88 -9.95 -4.40 -6.85
CA TYR A 88 -10.44 -4.02 -5.53
C TYR A 88 -11.24 -5.16 -4.93
N GLN A 89 -11.02 -5.42 -3.66
CA GLN A 89 -11.70 -6.48 -2.93
C GLN A 89 -12.11 -6.02 -1.54
N VAL A 90 -13.31 -6.41 -1.14
CA VAL A 90 -13.82 -6.33 0.22
C VAL A 90 -13.93 -7.77 0.73
N ASP A 91 -13.16 -8.13 1.75
CA ASP A 91 -13.04 -9.53 2.20
C ASP A 91 -14.37 -10.05 2.75
N SER A 92 -15.18 -9.22 3.41
CA SER A 92 -16.53 -9.53 3.90
C SER A 92 -17.35 -8.25 3.99
N GLN A 93 -18.67 -8.30 3.78
CA GLN A 93 -19.53 -7.12 3.91
C GLN A 93 -19.94 -6.85 5.36
N SER A 94 -19.70 -7.80 6.28
CA SER A 94 -20.02 -7.67 7.70
C SER A 94 -18.89 -8.21 8.59
N PRO A 95 -18.24 -7.37 9.43
CA PRO A 95 -18.56 -5.97 9.71
C PRO A 95 -18.15 -5.04 8.56
N PRO A 96 -18.71 -3.81 8.48
CA PRO A 96 -18.34 -2.82 7.45
C PRO A 96 -16.87 -2.33 7.58
N THR A 97 -16.17 -2.74 8.64
CA THR A 97 -14.75 -2.47 8.89
C THR A 97 -13.84 -3.66 8.61
N SER A 98 -14.36 -4.68 7.92
CA SER A 98 -13.60 -5.81 7.39
C SER A 98 -12.41 -5.35 6.56
N ARG A 99 -11.48 -6.28 6.34
CA ARG A 99 -10.35 -6.04 5.45
C ARG A 99 -10.85 -5.72 4.04
N ARG A 100 -10.21 -4.74 3.42
CA ARG A 100 -10.32 -4.49 1.99
C ARG A 100 -8.96 -4.12 1.41
N PHE A 101 -8.81 -4.26 0.11
CA PHE A 101 -7.58 -3.87 -0.56
C PHE A 101 -7.82 -3.36 -1.97
N ILE A 102 -6.83 -2.61 -2.48
CA ILE A 102 -6.66 -2.33 -3.89
C ILE A 102 -5.24 -2.74 -4.32
N ASP A 103 -5.17 -3.43 -5.45
CA ASP A 103 -3.95 -3.90 -6.10
C ASP A 103 -3.90 -3.34 -7.52
N TRP A 104 -2.79 -2.70 -7.88
CA TRP A 104 -2.65 -2.07 -9.19
C TRP A 104 -1.19 -1.96 -9.63
N GLY A 105 -1.05 -1.82 -10.95
CA GLY A 105 0.19 -1.44 -11.61
C GLY A 105 0.28 0.07 -11.79
N GLU A 106 1.04 0.78 -10.95
CA GLU A 106 1.25 2.22 -11.11
C GLU A 106 2.08 2.49 -12.38
N PRO A 107 1.69 3.45 -13.24
CA PRO A 107 2.51 3.85 -14.36
C PRO A 107 3.92 4.25 -13.91
N GLY A 108 4.93 3.60 -14.47
CA GLY A 108 6.32 3.80 -14.04
C GLY A 108 7.24 2.67 -14.46
N MET A 109 8.39 2.61 -13.82
CA MET A 109 9.43 1.62 -14.03
C MET A 109 9.61 0.81 -12.75
N ALA A 110 9.30 -0.48 -12.81
CA ALA A 110 9.56 -1.41 -11.71
C ALA A 110 11.00 -1.89 -11.73
N SER A 111 11.52 -2.30 -10.57
CA SER A 111 12.79 -3.01 -10.51
C SER A 111 12.73 -4.29 -11.34
N PRO A 112 13.76 -4.58 -12.17
CA PRO A 112 13.87 -5.84 -12.89
C PRO A 112 13.84 -7.08 -11.97
N ASN A 113 14.26 -6.93 -10.70
CA ASN A 113 14.28 -8.02 -9.73
C ASN A 113 12.89 -8.49 -9.29
N LEU A 114 11.85 -7.68 -9.53
CA LEU A 114 10.46 -8.04 -9.24
C LEU A 114 9.88 -9.04 -10.26
N GLN A 115 10.58 -9.32 -11.36
CA GLN A 115 10.20 -10.31 -12.38
C GLN A 115 8.79 -10.13 -12.96
N ILE A 116 8.28 -8.89 -12.95
CA ILE A 116 7.03 -8.53 -13.62
C ILE A 116 7.30 -8.00 -15.01
N LYS A 117 6.33 -8.16 -15.91
CA LYS A 117 6.45 -7.59 -17.26
C LYS A 117 6.30 -6.06 -17.21
N PRO A 118 7.10 -5.29 -17.97
CA PRO A 118 7.08 -3.82 -17.92
C PRO A 118 5.70 -3.19 -18.17
N GLU A 119 4.85 -3.80 -19.00
CA GLU A 119 3.50 -3.31 -19.29
C GLU A 119 2.56 -3.29 -18.08
N TYR A 120 2.92 -4.00 -16.99
CA TYR A 120 2.16 -3.99 -15.75
C TYR A 120 2.54 -2.83 -14.81
N GLY A 121 3.53 -2.01 -15.14
CA GLY A 121 3.94 -0.87 -14.28
C GLY A 121 4.59 -1.31 -12.96
N VAL A 122 4.60 -0.41 -11.97
CA VAL A 122 5.14 -0.67 -10.61
C VAL A 122 4.04 -1.30 -9.75
N PRO A 123 4.26 -2.49 -9.17
CA PRO A 123 3.21 -3.21 -8.47
C PRO A 123 3.02 -2.61 -7.08
N TYR A 124 1.80 -2.15 -6.79
CA TYR A 124 1.43 -1.59 -5.51
C TYR A 124 0.21 -2.27 -4.94
N PHE A 125 0.26 -2.51 -3.63
CA PHE A 125 -0.82 -3.10 -2.87
C PHE A 125 -1.12 -2.23 -1.64
N LEU A 126 -2.39 -1.84 -1.47
CA LEU A 126 -2.89 -1.16 -0.28
C LEU A 126 -4.01 -1.97 0.33
N SER A 127 -3.88 -2.33 1.60
CA SER A 127 -4.96 -2.96 2.37
C SER A 127 -5.21 -2.25 3.69
N THR A 128 -6.48 -2.23 4.12
CA THR A 128 -6.87 -1.69 5.43
C THR A 128 -7.71 -2.69 6.19
N GLN A 129 -7.55 -2.74 7.50
CA GLN A 129 -8.41 -3.47 8.45
C GLN A 129 -8.88 -2.50 9.53
N GLY A 130 -10.16 -2.53 9.91
CA GLY A 130 -10.72 -1.64 10.92
C GLY A 130 -11.12 -0.25 10.40
N PHE A 131 -11.23 -0.09 9.07
CA PHE A 131 -11.63 1.17 8.42
C PHE A 131 -12.96 0.95 7.70
N ALA A 132 -13.81 1.97 7.58
CA ALA A 132 -14.93 1.94 6.65
C ALA A 132 -14.46 2.19 5.20
N GLU A 133 -15.31 1.93 4.21
CA GLU A 133 -14.97 2.12 2.79
C GLU A 133 -14.56 3.57 2.46
N ALA A 134 -15.29 4.56 2.98
CA ALA A 134 -14.95 5.96 2.74
C ALA A 134 -13.55 6.32 3.27
N GLU A 135 -13.17 5.79 4.44
CA GLU A 135 -11.84 6.02 5.03
C GLU A 135 -10.74 5.29 4.24
N PHE A 136 -11.02 4.08 3.73
CA PHE A 136 -10.11 3.39 2.83
C PHE A 136 -9.82 4.24 1.58
N TRP A 137 -10.86 4.80 0.95
CA TRP A 137 -10.69 5.64 -0.23
C TRP A 137 -10.00 6.96 0.07
N GLN A 138 -10.19 7.53 1.26
CA GLN A 138 -9.40 8.69 1.70
C GLN A 138 -7.89 8.36 1.76
N ILE A 139 -7.53 7.20 2.32
CA ILE A 139 -6.14 6.74 2.36
C ILE A 139 -5.62 6.45 0.95
N ALA A 140 -6.35 5.70 0.14
CA ALA A 140 -5.96 5.34 -1.23
C ALA A 140 -5.77 6.58 -2.12
N ASN A 141 -6.66 7.57 -2.02
CA ASN A 141 -6.55 8.79 -2.82
C ASN A 141 -5.50 9.77 -2.28
N SER A 142 -4.95 9.54 -1.08
CA SER A 142 -3.87 10.36 -0.51
C SER A 142 -2.48 9.97 -1.01
N LEU A 143 -2.36 8.89 -1.78
CA LEU A 143 -1.07 8.40 -2.28
C LEU A 143 -0.34 9.49 -3.08
N GLY A 144 0.91 9.73 -2.70
CA GLY A 144 1.78 10.63 -3.45
C GLY A 144 3.24 10.20 -3.39
N PRO A 145 4.08 10.80 -4.24
CA PRO A 145 5.50 10.48 -4.26
C PRO A 145 6.14 10.82 -2.92
N VAL A 146 7.03 9.95 -2.47
CA VAL A 146 7.98 10.25 -1.40
C VAL A 146 8.98 11.27 -1.96
N ALA A 147 9.34 12.28 -1.17
CA ALA A 147 10.43 13.16 -1.55
C ALA A 147 11.69 12.30 -1.75
N GLY A 148 12.22 12.25 -2.97
CA GLY A 148 13.52 11.66 -3.22
C GLY A 148 14.60 12.44 -2.45
N PRO A 149 15.80 11.86 -2.24
CA PRO A 149 16.92 12.66 -1.74
C PRO A 149 17.08 13.88 -2.64
N SER A 150 17.06 15.07 -2.04
CA SER A 150 17.41 16.30 -2.74
C SER A 150 18.81 16.11 -3.33
N SER A 151 18.91 16.17 -4.66
CA SER A 151 20.19 16.18 -5.36
C SER A 151 21.07 17.34 -4.92
#